data_AF-A0A6G4R9D2-F1
#
_entry.id   AF-A0A6G4R9D2-F1
#
_cell.length_a   1.000
_cell.length_b   1.000
_cell.length_c   1.000
_cell.angle_alpha   90.00
_cell.angle_beta   90.00
_cell.angle_gamma   90.00
#
_symmetry.space_group_name_H-M   'P 1'
#
loop_
_entity.id
_entity.type
_entity.pdbx_description
1 polymer ?
#
loop_
_entity_poly.entity_id
_entity_poly.type
_entity_poly.pdbx_seq_one_letter_code
_entity_poly.pdbx_strand_id
1 'polypeptide(L)'
;MDRSALVETARDALEQCQLGRDGERLKSPPTLDNVYQVNTNRDGDPVYVPVVELTLATEDDPDLDAVYRLAAAIFRRLHPHFRDVHVRQYDLECTYGTTSWLRWDVTERRISARPQDIDVLTRDASFDDVDLRERLEDLDDGDDEIPPVAWGETLGEWDYYHDDSGDWSWMGGFGGLG
;
A
#
# COMPACT_ATOMS: atom_id res chain seq x y z
N MET A 1 -16.81 9.45 7.59
CA MET A 1 -16.91 8.03 8.02
C MET A 1 -15.91 7.84 9.15
N ASP A 2 -16.20 7.07 10.21
CA ASP A 2 -15.19 6.78 11.23
C ASP A 2 -14.13 5.81 10.66
N ARG A 3 -12.86 5.95 11.07
CA ARG A 3 -11.73 5.14 10.57
C ARG A 3 -11.99 3.64 10.73
N SER A 4 -12.63 3.24 11.83
CA SER A 4 -12.92 1.82 12.09
C SER A 4 -13.83 1.24 11.01
N ALA A 5 -14.88 1.97 10.62
CA ALA A 5 -15.79 1.55 9.55
C ALA A 5 -15.10 1.54 8.17
N LEU A 6 -14.17 2.48 7.92
CA LEU A 6 -13.36 2.48 6.71
C LEU A 6 -12.48 1.22 6.62
N VAL A 7 -11.82 0.85 7.73
CA VAL A 7 -11.00 -0.37 7.83
C VAL A 7 -11.84 -1.64 7.62
N GLU A 8 -12.99 -1.74 8.27
CA GLU A 8 -13.88 -2.91 8.12
C GLU A 8 -14.35 -3.08 6.68
N THR A 9 -14.87 -2.01 6.07
CA THR A 9 -15.36 -2.09 4.68
C THR A 9 -14.25 -2.37 3.68
N ALA A 10 -13.04 -1.85 3.91
CA ALA A 10 -11.86 -2.14 3.11
C ALA A 10 -11.42 -3.62 3.23
N ARG A 11 -11.44 -4.20 4.44
CA ARG A 11 -11.16 -5.63 4.65
C ARG A 11 -12.18 -6.52 3.95
N ASP A 12 -13.47 -6.24 4.14
CA ASP A 12 -14.55 -6.97 3.46
C ASP A 12 -14.41 -6.89 1.93
N ALA A 13 -13.95 -5.75 1.41
CA ALA A 13 -13.72 -5.57 -0.02
C ALA A 13 -12.59 -6.46 -0.53
N LEU A 14 -11.48 -6.58 0.20
CA LEU A 14 -10.34 -7.43 -0.15
C LEU A 14 -10.66 -8.92 -0.03
N GLU A 15 -11.40 -9.35 1.00
CA GLU A 15 -11.83 -10.74 1.16
C GLU A 15 -12.67 -11.22 -0.04
N GLN A 16 -13.42 -10.30 -0.66
CA GLN A 16 -14.25 -10.56 -1.83
C GLN A 16 -13.54 -10.24 -3.15
N CYS A 17 -12.26 -9.87 -3.12
CA CYS A 17 -11.52 -9.45 -4.30
C CYS A 17 -11.27 -10.63 -5.25
N GLN A 18 -11.66 -10.46 -6.52
CA GLN A 18 -11.42 -11.46 -7.55
C GLN A 18 -10.07 -11.20 -8.22
N LEU A 19 -9.06 -11.98 -7.84
CA LEU A 19 -7.67 -11.82 -8.31
C LEU A 19 -7.39 -12.45 -9.69
N GLY A 20 -8.42 -13.01 -10.33
CA GLY A 20 -8.31 -13.60 -11.65
C GLY A 20 -7.30 -14.75 -11.71
N ARG A 21 -6.59 -14.85 -12.84
CA ARG A 21 -5.67 -15.96 -13.14
C ARG A 21 -4.42 -16.00 -12.27
N ASP A 22 -4.04 -14.88 -11.67
CA ASP A 22 -2.77 -14.77 -10.92
C ASP A 22 -2.98 -14.95 -9.40
N GLY A 23 -4.21 -15.15 -8.92
CA GLY A 23 -4.49 -15.37 -7.50
C GLY A 23 -3.80 -16.61 -6.91
N GLU A 24 -3.53 -17.63 -7.72
CA GLU A 24 -2.79 -18.84 -7.31
C GLU A 24 -1.31 -18.59 -7.05
N ARG A 25 -0.79 -17.42 -7.44
CA ARG A 25 0.59 -16.99 -7.17
C ARG A 25 0.79 -16.42 -5.77
N LEU A 26 -0.27 -16.39 -4.93
CA LEU A 26 -0.19 -15.92 -3.56
C LEU A 26 -0.12 -17.09 -2.57
N LYS A 27 0.66 -16.96 -1.50
CA LYS A 27 0.67 -17.91 -0.37
C LYS A 27 -0.60 -17.79 0.46
N SER A 28 -1.22 -16.61 0.48
CA SER A 28 -2.44 -16.28 1.21
C SER A 28 -3.22 -15.17 0.49
N PRO A 29 -4.52 -15.02 0.74
CA PRO A 29 -5.27 -13.87 0.23
C PRO A 29 -4.63 -12.53 0.65
N PRO A 30 -4.79 -11.46 -0.14
CA PRO A 30 -4.35 -10.12 0.22
C PRO A 30 -5.01 -9.65 1.51
N THR A 31 -4.25 -8.99 2.37
CA THR A 31 -4.72 -8.50 3.66
C THR A 31 -4.55 -6.99 3.75
N LEU A 32 -5.56 -6.30 4.28
CA LEU A 32 -5.38 -4.91 4.70
C LEU A 32 -4.63 -4.95 6.03
N ASP A 33 -3.35 -4.61 5.99
CA ASP A 33 -2.55 -4.43 7.20
C ASP A 33 -3.16 -3.28 8.02
N ASN A 34 -3.17 -2.08 7.43
CA ASN A 34 -3.63 -0.89 8.12
C ASN A 34 -4.20 0.20 7.18
N VAL A 35 -4.86 1.18 7.80
CA VAL A 35 -5.19 2.47 7.19
C VAL A 35 -4.58 3.53 8.08
N TYR A 36 -3.36 3.97 7.74
CA TYR A 36 -2.63 4.96 8.52
C TYR A 36 -3.25 6.32 8.35
N GLN A 37 -3.44 7.06 9.44
CA GLN A 37 -3.71 8.50 9.36
C GLN A 37 -2.36 9.22 9.38
N VAL A 38 -2.01 9.84 8.25
CA VAL A 38 -0.66 10.39 8.02
C VAL A 38 -0.63 11.92 8.10
N ASN A 39 -1.79 12.58 8.05
CA ASN A 39 -1.91 14.03 8.17
C ASN A 39 -3.37 14.44 8.47
N THR A 40 -3.59 15.74 8.65
CA THR A 40 -4.91 16.39 8.63
C THR A 40 -4.97 17.35 7.44
N ASN A 41 -6.00 17.22 6.62
CA ASN A 41 -6.23 18.10 5.49
C ASN A 41 -6.69 19.49 5.95
N ARG A 42 -6.68 20.48 5.04
CA ARG A 42 -7.03 21.88 5.32
C ARG A 42 -8.48 22.09 5.78
N ASP A 43 -9.37 21.15 5.48
CA ASP A 43 -10.75 21.12 5.95
C ASP A 43 -10.91 20.53 7.35
N GLY A 44 -9.81 20.05 7.95
CA GLY A 44 -9.81 19.41 9.26
C GLY A 44 -10.03 17.90 9.22
N ASP A 45 -10.28 17.31 8.04
CA ASP A 45 -10.49 15.87 7.90
C ASP A 45 -9.14 15.12 7.79
N PRO A 46 -9.07 13.88 8.30
CA PRO A 46 -7.85 13.08 8.26
C PRO A 46 -7.44 12.70 6.83
N VAL A 47 -6.13 12.63 6.60
CA VAL A 47 -5.51 12.08 5.38
C VAL A 47 -5.00 10.68 5.66
N TYR A 48 -5.38 9.73 4.82
CA TYR A 48 -5.10 8.32 5.01
C TYR A 48 -4.12 7.74 3.97
N VAL A 49 -3.48 6.63 4.38
CA VAL A 49 -2.74 5.72 3.50
C VAL A 49 -3.18 4.29 3.83
N PRO A 50 -4.01 3.64 2.99
CA PRO A 50 -4.25 2.21 3.10
C PRO A 50 -3.02 1.43 2.62
N VAL A 51 -2.62 0.45 3.44
CA VAL A 51 -1.50 -0.47 3.16
C VAL A 51 -2.06 -1.88 3.06
N VAL A 52 -1.83 -2.51 1.92
CA VAL A 52 -2.25 -3.89 1.64
C VAL A 52 -1.01 -4.76 1.51
N GLU A 53 -1.02 -5.90 2.17
CA GLU A 53 0.06 -6.89 2.08
C GLU A 53 -0.28 -7.99 1.07
N LEU A 54 0.75 -8.38 0.32
CA LEU A 54 0.76 -9.46 -0.66
C LEU A 54 1.91 -10.41 -0.38
N THR A 55 1.59 -11.62 0.08
CA THR A 55 2.61 -12.67 0.21
C THR A 55 2.65 -13.53 -1.05
N LEU A 56 3.71 -13.42 -1.84
CA LEU A 56 3.86 -14.16 -3.10
C LEU A 56 4.41 -15.58 -2.85
N ALA A 57 3.92 -16.54 -3.62
CA ALA A 57 4.29 -17.95 -3.61
C ALA A 57 5.56 -18.24 -4.44
N THR A 58 6.56 -17.37 -4.35
CA THR A 58 7.86 -17.52 -5.00
C THR A 58 9.00 -17.32 -4.01
N GLU A 59 10.12 -17.98 -4.27
CA GLU A 59 11.39 -17.80 -3.55
C GLU A 59 12.33 -16.82 -4.28
N ASP A 60 12.18 -16.70 -5.61
CA ASP A 60 12.94 -15.80 -6.48
C ASP A 60 12.10 -14.57 -6.87
N ASP A 61 12.72 -13.64 -7.62
CA ASP A 61 12.03 -12.46 -8.16
C ASP A 61 10.73 -12.83 -8.90
N PRO A 62 9.61 -12.15 -8.57
CA PRO A 62 8.33 -12.47 -9.16
C PRO A 62 8.20 -11.97 -10.60
N ASP A 63 7.24 -12.55 -11.32
CA ASP A 63 6.74 -12.02 -12.58
C ASP A 63 6.02 -10.68 -12.33
N LEU A 64 6.68 -9.57 -12.63
CA LEU A 64 6.15 -8.23 -12.38
C LEU A 64 4.84 -7.96 -13.13
N ASP A 65 4.63 -8.54 -14.33
CA ASP A 65 3.37 -8.37 -15.03
C ASP A 65 2.21 -9.03 -14.24
N ALA A 66 2.48 -10.15 -13.57
CA ALA A 66 1.51 -10.77 -12.67
C ALA A 66 1.27 -9.94 -11.41
N VAL A 67 2.31 -9.36 -10.83
CA VAL A 67 2.20 -8.47 -9.66
C VAL A 67 1.35 -7.25 -10.00
N TYR A 68 1.59 -6.58 -11.13
CA TYR A 68 0.81 -5.40 -11.53
C TYR A 68 -0.65 -5.75 -11.87
N ARG A 69 -0.93 -6.93 -12.41
CA ARG A 69 -2.31 -7.44 -12.54
C ARG A 69 -3.02 -7.58 -11.19
N LEU A 70 -2.34 -8.16 -10.21
CA LEU A 70 -2.87 -8.29 -8.85
C LEU A 70 -3.07 -6.91 -8.21
N ALA A 71 -2.09 -6.02 -8.33
CA ALA A 71 -2.16 -4.64 -7.83
C ALA A 71 -3.36 -3.88 -8.43
N ALA A 72 -3.52 -3.95 -9.75
CA ALA A 72 -4.65 -3.30 -10.42
C ALA A 72 -6.00 -3.86 -9.96
N ALA A 73 -6.13 -5.18 -9.78
CA ALA A 73 -7.35 -5.79 -9.26
C ALA A 73 -7.68 -5.30 -7.83
N ILE A 74 -6.66 -5.24 -6.97
CA ILE A 74 -6.77 -4.79 -5.58
C ILE A 74 -7.15 -3.31 -5.52
N PHE A 75 -6.42 -2.44 -6.24
CA PHE A 75 -6.71 -1.01 -6.27
C PHE A 75 -8.10 -0.70 -6.82
N ARG A 76 -8.54 -1.39 -7.90
CA ARG A 76 -9.90 -1.25 -8.42
C ARG A 76 -10.96 -1.63 -7.38
N ARG A 77 -10.70 -2.67 -6.59
CA ARG A 77 -11.62 -3.14 -5.57
C ARG A 77 -11.67 -2.21 -4.36
N LEU A 78 -10.51 -1.71 -3.94
CA LEU A 78 -10.36 -0.93 -2.72
C LEU A 78 -10.78 0.53 -2.90
N HIS A 79 -10.37 1.16 -4.00
CA HIS A 79 -10.53 2.60 -4.22
C HIS A 79 -11.96 3.15 -4.02
N PRO A 80 -13.05 2.47 -4.46
CA PRO A 80 -14.41 2.94 -4.23
C PRO A 80 -14.76 3.21 -2.76
N HIS A 81 -14.14 2.49 -1.81
CA HIS A 81 -14.38 2.65 -0.37
C HIS A 81 -13.72 3.88 0.22
N PHE A 82 -12.76 4.47 -0.50
CA PHE A 82 -11.96 5.61 -0.04
C PHE A 82 -12.28 6.91 -0.80
N ARG A 83 -13.25 6.91 -1.73
CA ARG A 83 -13.55 8.07 -2.58
C ARG A 83 -14.04 9.31 -1.82
N ASP A 84 -14.62 9.11 -0.64
CA ASP A 84 -15.21 10.16 0.19
C ASP A 84 -14.30 10.58 1.37
N VAL A 85 -13.02 10.17 1.34
CA VAL A 85 -12.00 10.57 2.33
C VAL A 85 -10.73 11.05 1.64
N HIS A 86 -9.86 11.76 2.36
CA HIS A 86 -8.58 12.17 1.81
C HIS A 86 -7.60 11.00 1.86
N VAL A 87 -7.07 10.60 0.71
CA VAL A 87 -6.01 9.59 0.60
C VAL A 87 -4.78 10.23 -0.01
N ARG A 88 -3.60 9.99 0.58
CA ARG A 88 -2.33 10.49 0.04
C ARG A 88 -1.81 9.56 -1.06
N GLN A 89 -1.75 8.27 -0.78
CA GLN A 89 -1.42 7.19 -1.71
C GLN A 89 -2.03 5.88 -1.24
N TYR A 90 -2.01 4.86 -2.10
CA TYR A 90 -2.31 3.47 -1.77
C TYR A 90 -1.03 2.67 -1.90
N ASP A 91 -0.67 1.95 -0.84
CA ASP A 91 0.54 1.15 -0.81
C ASP A 91 0.19 -0.34 -0.84
N LEU A 92 0.91 -1.06 -1.69
CA LEU A 92 0.86 -2.50 -1.82
C LEU A 92 2.24 -3.07 -1.51
N GLU A 93 2.37 -3.72 -0.38
CA GLU A 93 3.61 -4.33 0.09
C GLU A 93 3.66 -5.79 -0.31
N CYS A 94 4.67 -6.16 -1.07
CA CYS A 94 4.85 -7.49 -1.64
C CYS A 94 6.02 -8.19 -0.95
N THR A 95 5.74 -9.32 -0.30
CA THR A 95 6.73 -10.14 0.39
C THR A 95 6.92 -11.46 -0.34
N TYR A 96 8.18 -11.83 -0.60
CA TYR A 96 8.55 -13.10 -1.22
C TYR A 96 9.89 -13.62 -0.70
N GLY A 97 10.25 -14.86 -1.05
CA GLY A 97 11.44 -15.51 -0.54
C GLY A 97 11.17 -16.67 0.42
N THR A 98 12.23 -17.11 1.08
CA THR A 98 12.25 -18.29 1.95
C THR A 98 12.47 -17.89 3.40
N THR A 99 11.52 -18.31 4.24
CA THR A 99 11.63 -18.22 5.69
C THR A 99 11.80 -19.61 6.27
N SER A 100 12.96 -19.87 6.89
CA SER A 100 13.23 -21.11 7.62
C SER A 100 14.03 -20.83 8.88
N TRP A 101 14.09 -21.80 9.79
CA TRP A 101 14.88 -21.69 11.02
C TRP A 101 16.41 -21.52 10.77
N LEU A 102 16.90 -21.81 9.56
CA LEU A 102 18.31 -21.69 9.17
C LEU A 102 18.60 -20.52 8.21
N ARG A 103 17.59 -20.03 7.50
CA ARG A 103 17.73 -19.03 6.43
C ARG A 103 16.53 -18.09 6.48
N TRP A 104 16.82 -16.81 6.63
CA TRP A 104 15.88 -15.71 6.45
C TRP A 104 16.30 -14.94 5.21
N ASP A 105 15.67 -15.27 4.09
CA ASP A 105 15.94 -14.70 2.78
C ASP A 105 14.61 -14.19 2.24
N VAL A 106 14.13 -13.12 2.88
CA VAL A 106 12.84 -12.49 2.60
C VAL A 106 13.13 -11.15 1.96
N THR A 107 12.48 -10.91 0.81
CA THR A 107 12.52 -9.63 0.13
C THR A 107 11.14 -8.98 0.24
N GLU A 108 11.14 -7.69 0.54
CA GLU A 108 9.95 -6.85 0.63
C GLU A 108 10.08 -5.74 -0.41
N ARG A 109 9.01 -5.52 -1.16
CA ARG A 109 8.92 -4.52 -2.22
C ARG A 109 7.60 -3.80 -2.16
N ARG A 110 7.53 -2.59 -2.69
CA ARG A 110 6.30 -1.79 -2.63
C ARG A 110 5.91 -1.24 -3.99
N ILE A 111 4.61 -1.24 -4.24
CA ILE A 111 3.98 -0.45 -5.30
C ILE A 111 3.15 0.63 -4.61
N SER A 112 3.44 1.89 -4.90
CA SER A 112 2.69 3.03 -4.38
C SER A 112 2.01 3.79 -5.50
N ALA A 113 0.68 3.93 -5.42
CA ALA A 113 -0.12 4.60 -6.43
C ALA A 113 -0.89 5.78 -5.84
N ARG A 114 -0.90 6.92 -6.54
CA ARG A 114 -1.65 8.09 -6.09
C ARG A 114 -3.13 7.91 -6.41
N PRO A 115 -4.05 8.56 -5.67
CA PRO A 115 -5.48 8.41 -5.91
C PRO A 115 -5.90 8.74 -7.34
N GLN A 116 -5.26 9.71 -7.98
CA GLN A 116 -5.55 10.07 -9.38
C GLN A 116 -5.19 8.97 -10.39
N ASP A 117 -4.14 8.19 -10.14
CA ASP A 117 -3.72 7.11 -11.03
C ASP A 117 -4.71 5.95 -10.93
N ILE A 118 -5.18 5.66 -9.70
CA ILE A 118 -6.20 4.64 -9.43
C ILE A 118 -7.60 5.08 -9.87
N ASP A 119 -7.92 6.38 -9.79
CA ASP A 119 -9.18 6.91 -10.27
C ASP A 119 -9.35 6.64 -11.78
N VAL A 120 -8.29 6.88 -12.58
CA VAL A 120 -8.25 6.52 -14.01
C VAL A 120 -8.47 5.01 -14.19
N LEU A 121 -7.72 4.18 -13.45
CA LEU A 121 -7.87 2.72 -13.49
C LEU A 121 -9.28 2.21 -13.16
N THR A 122 -10.04 2.94 -12.34
CA THR A 122 -11.41 2.56 -11.96
C THR A 122 -12.48 3.14 -12.88
N ARG A 123 -12.19 4.21 -13.62
CA ARG A 123 -13.17 4.94 -14.45
C ARG A 123 -13.02 4.65 -15.93
N ASP A 124 -11.81 4.40 -16.41
CA ASP A 124 -11.51 4.13 -17.80
C ASP A 124 -11.32 2.62 -18.02
N ALA A 125 -12.25 2.01 -18.74
CA ALA A 125 -12.19 0.58 -19.04
C ALA A 125 -11.08 0.20 -20.03
N SER A 126 -10.48 1.19 -20.71
CA SER A 126 -9.33 0.98 -21.59
C SER A 126 -7.99 1.12 -20.86
N PHE A 127 -7.98 1.65 -19.63
CA PHE A 127 -6.79 1.75 -18.79
C PHE A 127 -6.65 0.47 -17.95
N ASP A 128 -5.66 -0.36 -18.27
CA ASP A 128 -5.45 -1.67 -17.65
C ASP A 128 -4.22 -1.72 -16.72
N ASP A 129 -3.84 -2.94 -16.31
CA ASP A 129 -2.68 -3.18 -15.46
C ASP A 129 -1.35 -2.83 -16.12
N VAL A 130 -1.26 -2.96 -17.44
CA VAL A 130 -0.08 -2.57 -18.21
C VAL A 130 0.04 -1.05 -18.23
N ASP A 131 -1.07 -0.35 -18.52
CA ASP A 131 -1.08 1.11 -18.48
C ASP A 131 -0.79 1.66 -17.07
N LEU A 132 -1.28 0.98 -16.02
CA LEU A 132 -0.96 1.33 -14.64
C LEU A 132 0.54 1.21 -14.38
N ARG A 133 1.14 0.07 -14.76
CA ARG A 133 2.57 -0.17 -14.61
C ARG A 133 3.38 0.90 -15.32
N GLU A 134 3.14 1.13 -16.61
CA GLU A 134 3.85 2.13 -17.41
C GLU A 134 3.71 3.53 -16.79
N ARG A 135 2.52 3.89 -16.32
CA ARG A 135 2.29 5.17 -15.65
C ARG A 135 3.10 5.31 -14.35
N LEU A 136 3.17 4.27 -13.53
CA LEU A 136 3.92 4.33 -12.28
C LEU A 136 5.42 4.38 -12.57
N GLU A 137 5.93 3.55 -13.48
CA GLU A 137 7.34 3.56 -13.90
C GLU A 137 7.77 4.91 -14.52
N ASP A 138 6.90 5.57 -15.30
CA ASP A 138 7.17 6.88 -15.91
C ASP A 138 7.24 8.02 -14.89
N LEU A 139 6.57 7.86 -13.74
CA LEU A 139 6.40 8.92 -12.75
C LEU A 139 7.21 8.70 -11.47
N ASP A 140 7.71 7.48 -11.26
CA ASP A 140 8.66 7.16 -10.21
C ASP A 140 9.96 7.93 -10.45
N ASP A 141 10.37 8.73 -9.47
CA ASP A 141 11.57 9.55 -9.53
C ASP A 141 12.81 8.88 -8.89
N GLY A 142 12.65 7.64 -8.42
CA GLY A 142 13.66 6.83 -7.74
C GLY A 142 13.81 7.15 -6.24
N ASP A 143 13.00 8.05 -5.69
CA ASP A 143 12.88 8.26 -4.25
C ASP A 143 11.68 7.46 -3.71
N ASP A 144 11.98 6.30 -3.11
CA ASP A 144 10.95 5.42 -2.57
C ASP A 144 10.08 6.13 -1.50
N GLU A 145 10.53 7.22 -0.85
CA GLU A 145 9.68 7.94 0.11
C GLU A 145 8.54 8.74 -0.55
N ILE A 146 8.61 8.98 -1.87
CA ILE A 146 7.72 9.89 -2.61
C ILE A 146 6.90 9.13 -3.66
N PRO A 147 5.57 8.96 -3.45
CA PRO A 147 4.71 8.33 -4.44
C PRO A 147 4.60 9.13 -5.76
N PRO A 148 4.48 8.45 -6.92
CA PRO A 148 4.33 6.99 -7.07
C PRO A 148 5.66 6.23 -7.00
N VAL A 149 5.58 4.96 -6.59
CA VAL A 149 6.73 4.05 -6.49
C VAL A 149 6.42 2.79 -7.29
N ALA A 150 7.30 2.46 -8.23
CA ALA A 150 7.21 1.33 -9.13
C ALA A 150 8.21 0.24 -8.73
N TRP A 151 7.83 -0.60 -7.76
CA TRP A 151 8.64 -1.73 -7.26
C TRP A 151 9.87 -1.30 -6.44
N GLY A 152 9.66 -0.37 -5.50
CA GLY A 152 10.68 0.18 -4.60
C GLY A 152 10.79 -0.56 -3.27
N GLU A 153 11.54 0.02 -2.33
CA GLU A 153 11.63 -0.41 -0.93
C GLU A 153 10.31 -0.11 -0.15
N THR A 154 10.06 -0.93 0.87
CA THR A 154 8.96 -0.72 1.81
C THR A 154 9.30 0.39 2.80
N LEU A 155 8.26 1.06 3.31
CA LEU A 155 8.43 2.01 4.40
C LEU A 155 8.34 1.29 5.74
N GLY A 156 9.07 1.78 6.74
CA GLY A 156 8.82 1.38 8.11
C GLY A 156 7.48 1.91 8.59
N GLU A 157 6.84 1.21 9.53
CA GLU A 157 5.58 1.66 10.14
C GLU A 157 5.67 3.13 10.62
N TRP A 158 6.81 3.53 11.18
CA TRP A 158 7.06 4.87 11.69
C TRP A 158 7.06 5.97 10.61
N ASP A 159 7.39 5.62 9.38
CA ASP A 159 7.46 6.57 8.27
C ASP A 159 6.06 7.04 7.85
N TYR A 160 5.02 6.24 8.12
CA TYR A 160 3.63 6.65 7.95
C TYR A 160 3.13 7.61 9.05
N TYR A 161 3.82 7.72 10.19
CA TYR A 161 3.40 8.57 11.32
C TYR A 161 4.05 9.95 11.36
N HIS A 162 4.81 10.35 10.34
CA HIS A 162 5.42 11.69 10.29
C HIS A 162 4.36 12.80 10.14
N ASP A 163 3.82 13.22 11.28
CA ASP A 163 3.18 14.51 11.46
C ASP A 163 4.26 15.59 11.40
N ASP A 164 4.06 16.58 10.54
CA ASP A 164 4.87 17.80 10.42
C ASP A 164 4.63 18.75 11.61
N SER A 165 4.17 18.22 12.75
CA SER A 165 4.24 18.88 14.04
C SER A 165 5.53 18.41 14.72
N GLY A 166 6.56 19.25 14.66
CA GLY A 166 7.82 19.05 15.40
C GLY A 166 7.65 19.12 16.92
N ASP A 167 6.62 18.50 17.48
CA ASP A 167 6.33 18.42 18.90
C ASP A 167 6.84 17.09 19.48
N TRP A 168 8.15 17.01 19.63
CA TRP A 168 8.84 15.96 20.38
C TRP A 168 8.66 16.09 21.91
N SER A 169 7.68 16.87 22.41
CA SER A 169 7.51 17.15 23.84
C SER A 169 7.18 15.92 24.70
N TRP A 170 6.75 14.81 24.09
CA TRP A 170 6.50 13.56 24.80
C TRP A 170 7.74 12.67 24.98
N MET A 171 8.88 12.99 24.33
CA MET A 171 10.14 12.23 24.46
C MET A 171 11.06 12.69 25.60
N GLY A 172 10.61 13.60 26.47
CA GLY A 172 11.40 14.12 27.61
C GLY A 172 11.34 13.30 28.91
N GLY A 173 10.88 12.05 28.88
CA GLY A 173 10.51 11.30 30.09
C GLY A 173 11.53 10.30 30.67
N PHE A 174 12.64 10.00 30.00
CA PHE A 174 13.60 8.99 30.48
C PHE A 174 15.04 9.52 30.48
N GLY A 175 15.44 10.13 31.60
CA GLY A 175 16.82 10.58 31.80
C GLY A 175 17.04 11.34 33.10
N GLY A 176 16.74 10.72 34.24
CA GLY A 176 16.93 11.33 35.54
C GLY A 176 17.05 10.33 36.68
N LEU A 177 18.14 9.56 36.70
CA LEU A 177 18.66 8.95 37.92
C LEU A 177 20.02 9.58 38.21
N GLY A 178 19.99 10.58 39.09
CA GLY A 178 21.13 10.96 39.93
C GLY A 178 21.03 10.29 41.29
#